data_AF-A0AAV5TYE6-F1
#
_entry.id   AF-A0AAV5TYE6-F1
#
_cell.length_a   1.000
_cell.length_b   1.000
_cell.length_c   1.000
_cell.angle_alpha   90.00
_cell.angle_beta   90.00
_cell.angle_gamma   90.00
#
_symmetry.space_group_name_H-M   'P 1'
#
loop_
_entity.id
_entity.type
_entity.pdbx_description
1 polymer ?
#
loop_
_entity_poly.entity_id
_entity_poly.type
_entity_poly.pdbx_seq_one_letter_code
_entity_poly.pdbx_strand_id
1 'polypeptide(L)'
;WRLLLVLSIWQIVHSSCPSGFELIRDGECRGLYTSLTLYTDEAYGKTVAKCKEIQAQPIIIHNQNHQSYWMDWREKNGSTPWNIWPIGLTCNTNTKKWVWSDGSAVDYYKPANGVYYTELDQNCK
;
A
#
# COMPACT_ATOMS: atom_id res chain seq x y z
N TRP A 1 51.29 -4.20 14.79
CA TRP A 1 50.00 -3.50 14.89
C TRP A 1 49.47 -3.16 13.51
N ARG A 2 48.40 -3.82 13.05
CA ARG A 2 47.73 -3.47 11.80
C ARG A 2 46.58 -2.51 12.13
N LEU A 3 46.67 -1.28 11.62
CA LEU A 3 45.68 -0.21 11.79
C LEU A 3 44.38 -0.60 11.07
N LEU A 4 43.29 -0.73 11.83
CA LEU A 4 41.92 -0.82 11.34
C LEU A 4 41.45 0.58 10.95
N LEU A 5 41.44 0.91 9.66
CA LEU A 5 40.73 2.08 9.15
C LEU A 5 39.23 1.75 9.08
N VAL A 6 38.52 2.04 10.17
CA VAL A 6 37.05 2.05 10.17
C VAL A 6 36.61 3.33 9.48
N LEU A 7 36.43 3.27 8.16
CA LEU A 7 35.73 4.31 7.40
C LEU A 7 34.25 4.20 7.78
N SER A 8 33.83 5.00 8.76
CA SER A 8 32.42 5.23 9.07
C SER A 8 31.78 5.92 7.87
N ILE A 9 31.18 5.12 6.98
CA ILE A 9 30.36 5.61 5.88
C ILE A 9 29.12 6.22 6.52
N TRP A 10 29.16 7.53 6.74
CA TRP A 10 27.97 8.35 7.02
C TRP A 10 27.06 8.23 5.80
N GLN A 11 26.13 7.29 5.84
CA GLN A 11 25.04 7.19 4.89
C GLN A 11 24.18 8.44 5.11
N ILE A 12 24.38 9.45 4.27
CA ILE A 12 23.45 10.57 4.17
C ILE A 12 22.17 9.95 3.59
N VAL A 13 21.23 9.57 4.45
CA VAL A 13 19.90 9.12 4.04
C VAL A 13 19.20 10.35 3.49
N HIS A 14 19.33 10.59 2.19
CA HIS A 14 18.43 11.52 1.50
C HIS A 14 17.03 10.92 1.59
N SER A 15 16.22 11.49 2.47
CA SER A 15 14.80 11.21 2.61
C SER A 15 14.04 11.79 1.41
N SER A 16 14.31 11.27 0.22
CA SER A 16 13.64 11.63 -1.02
C SER A 16 12.99 10.40 -1.62
N CYS A 17 11.71 10.50 -1.96
CA CYS A 17 11.00 9.42 -2.63
C CYS A 17 11.44 9.27 -4.09
N PRO A 18 11.29 8.07 -4.68
CA PRO A 18 11.46 7.88 -6.12
C PRO A 18 10.56 8.84 -6.91
N SER A 19 10.97 9.18 -8.14
CA SER A 19 10.17 10.06 -9.01
C SER A 19 8.74 9.53 -9.18
N GLY A 20 7.75 10.41 -9.07
CA GLY A 20 6.33 10.03 -9.12
C GLY A 20 5.72 9.63 -7.77
N PHE A 21 6.52 9.62 -6.69
CA PHE A 21 6.07 9.35 -5.34
C PHE A 21 6.24 10.59 -4.45
N GLU A 22 5.28 10.78 -3.56
CA GLU A 22 5.23 11.86 -2.58
C GLU A 22 5.69 11.33 -1.21
N LEU A 23 6.55 12.11 -0.53
CA LEU A 23 6.95 11.84 0.84
C LEU A 23 5.84 12.27 1.80
N ILE A 24 5.34 11.33 2.59
CA ILE A 24 4.28 11.56 3.58
C ILE A 24 4.92 11.67 4.98
N ARG A 25 4.15 12.23 5.92
CA ARG A 25 4.57 12.59 7.30
C ARG A 25 5.32 11.49 8.07
N ASP A 26 5.10 10.21 7.75
CA ASP A 26 5.66 9.06 8.47
C ASP A 26 6.86 8.43 7.73
N GLY A 27 7.48 9.14 6.78
CA GLY A 27 8.63 8.65 6.01
C GLY A 27 8.25 7.69 4.88
N GLU A 28 6.95 7.47 4.66
CA GLU A 28 6.44 6.65 3.58
C GLU A 28 6.41 7.42 2.25
N CYS A 29 6.72 6.70 1.18
CA CYS A 29 6.54 7.19 -0.19
C CYS A 29 5.24 6.63 -0.77
N ARG A 30 4.34 7.50 -1.22
CA ARG A 30 3.03 7.11 -1.79
C ARG A 30 2.84 7.72 -3.17
N GLY A 31 2.21 7.00 -4.08
CA GLY A 31 2.01 7.49 -5.44
C GLY A 31 1.46 6.44 -6.40
N LEU A 32 1.31 6.85 -7.65
CA LEU A 32 0.89 6.00 -8.76
C LEU A 32 2.10 5.57 -9.57
N TYR A 33 2.33 4.27 -9.67
CA TYR A 33 3.39 3.72 -10.52
C TYR A 33 2.94 3.58 -11.98
N THR A 34 1.77 2.99 -12.21
CA THR A 34 1.26 2.72 -13.56
C THR A 34 -0.25 2.53 -13.55
N SER A 35 -0.88 2.66 -14.73
CA SER A 35 -2.30 2.41 -14.95
C SER A 35 -2.47 1.36 -16.04
N LEU A 36 -3.35 0.40 -15.81
CA LEU A 36 -3.60 -0.72 -16.71
C LEU A 36 -5.11 -0.87 -16.95
N THR A 37 -5.50 -1.21 -18.17
CA THR A 37 -6.86 -1.65 -18.50
C THR A 37 -6.92 -3.17 -18.35
N LEU A 38 -7.64 -3.64 -17.34
CA LEU A 38 -7.71 -5.05 -16.96
C LEU A 38 -9.15 -5.44 -16.64
N TYR A 39 -9.44 -6.74 -16.71
CA TYR A 39 -10.62 -7.29 -16.06
C TYR A 39 -10.46 -7.25 -14.53
N THR A 40 -11.58 -7.09 -13.81
CA THR A 40 -11.59 -6.90 -12.35
C THR A 40 -10.98 -8.08 -11.59
N ASP A 41 -11.17 -9.30 -12.09
CA ASP A 41 -10.61 -10.54 -11.53
C ASP A 41 -9.08 -10.63 -11.68
N GLU A 42 -8.50 -9.98 -12.68
CA GLU A 42 -7.04 -9.90 -12.86
C GLU A 42 -6.39 -8.73 -12.12
N ALA A 43 -7.17 -7.68 -11.82
CA ALA A 43 -6.67 -6.39 -11.37
C ALA A 43 -5.78 -6.52 -10.11
N TYR A 44 -6.24 -7.26 -9.10
CA TYR A 44 -5.48 -7.41 -7.85
C TYR A 44 -4.13 -8.09 -8.06
N GLY A 45 -4.12 -9.24 -8.75
CA GLY A 45 -2.88 -9.99 -9.01
C GLY A 45 -1.87 -9.15 -9.80
N LYS A 46 -2.35 -8.36 -10.76
CA LYS A 46 -1.50 -7.42 -11.52
C LYS A 46 -1.00 -6.26 -10.67
N THR A 47 -1.81 -5.69 -9.78
CA THR A 47 -1.38 -4.64 -8.85
C THR A 47 -0.25 -5.14 -7.95
N VAL A 48 -0.40 -6.31 -7.33
CA VAL A 48 0.66 -6.90 -6.49
C VAL A 48 1.95 -7.10 -7.29
N ALA A 49 1.85 -7.66 -8.50
CA ALA A 49 3.01 -7.87 -9.36
C ALA A 49 3.71 -6.55 -9.72
N LYS A 50 2.95 -5.50 -10.08
CA LYS A 50 3.49 -4.18 -10.44
C LYS A 50 4.10 -3.43 -9.27
N CYS A 51 3.52 -3.50 -8.08
CA CYS A 51 4.14 -2.95 -6.87
C CYS A 51 5.47 -3.64 -6.56
N LYS A 52 5.55 -4.96 -6.76
CA LYS A 52 6.78 -5.73 -6.51
C LYS A 52 7.93 -5.36 -7.46
N GLU A 53 7.64 -4.97 -8.71
CA GLU A 53 8.66 -4.49 -9.67
C GLU A 53 9.47 -3.31 -9.14
N ILE A 54 8.86 -2.47 -8.29
CA ILE A 54 9.48 -1.27 -7.71
C ILE A 54 9.75 -1.40 -6.21
N GLN A 55 9.76 -2.63 -5.69
CA GLN A 55 9.95 -2.93 -4.25
C GLN A 55 8.94 -2.19 -3.34
N ALA A 56 7.74 -1.92 -3.85
CA ALA A 56 6.65 -1.27 -3.11
C ALA A 56 5.58 -2.29 -2.68
N GLN A 57 4.62 -1.80 -1.91
CA GLN A 57 3.41 -2.52 -1.53
C GLN A 57 2.18 -1.89 -2.20
N PRO A 58 1.10 -2.66 -2.44
CA PRO A 58 -0.21 -2.10 -2.68
C PRO A 58 -0.67 -1.21 -1.51
N ILE A 59 -1.80 -0.49 -1.69
CA ILE A 59 -2.32 0.44 -0.68
C ILE A 59 -2.68 -0.30 0.63
N ILE A 60 -2.06 0.10 1.74
CA ILE A 60 -2.31 -0.41 3.10
C ILE A 60 -2.85 0.72 3.98
N ILE A 61 -3.85 0.44 4.82
CA ILE A 61 -4.55 1.46 5.60
C ILE A 61 -4.63 1.04 7.07
N HIS A 62 -3.88 1.72 7.94
CA HIS A 62 -3.81 1.43 9.38
C HIS A 62 -4.51 2.48 10.26
N ASN A 63 -4.89 3.62 9.68
CA ASN A 63 -5.49 4.71 10.45
C ASN A 63 -6.25 5.69 9.54
N GLN A 64 -6.93 6.65 10.18
CA GLN A 64 -7.70 7.69 9.50
C GLN A 64 -6.84 8.57 8.59
N ASN A 65 -5.58 8.84 8.93
CA ASN A 65 -4.72 9.66 8.08
C ASN A 65 -4.37 8.91 6.77
N HIS A 66 -4.17 7.60 6.84
CA HIS A 66 -3.94 6.78 5.65
C HIS A 66 -5.17 6.78 4.74
N GLN A 67 -6.35 6.58 5.34
CA GLN A 67 -7.62 6.61 4.62
C GLN A 67 -7.87 7.97 3.96
N SER A 68 -7.75 9.05 4.73
CA SER A 68 -7.95 10.41 4.24
C SER A 68 -6.98 10.75 3.11
N TYR A 69 -5.70 10.37 3.21
CA TYR A 69 -4.75 10.58 2.13
C TYR A 69 -5.21 9.96 0.81
N TRP A 70 -5.60 8.67 0.82
CA TRP A 70 -6.02 7.98 -0.39
C TRP A 70 -7.39 8.45 -0.91
N MET A 71 -8.27 8.92 -0.02
CA MET A 71 -9.54 9.57 -0.41
C MET A 71 -9.29 10.92 -1.10
N ASP A 72 -8.41 11.75 -0.55
CA ASP A 72 -8.01 13.02 -1.17
C ASP A 72 -7.29 12.78 -2.50
N TRP A 73 -6.43 11.75 -2.56
CA TRP A 73 -5.76 11.35 -3.80
C TRP A 73 -6.79 10.93 -4.87
N ARG A 74 -7.86 10.22 -4.45
CA ARG A 74 -9.01 9.85 -5.30
C ARG A 74 -9.75 11.05 -5.87
N GLU A 75 -10.05 12.02 -5.02
CA GLU A 75 -10.74 13.24 -5.44
C GLU A 75 -9.90 14.05 -6.43
N LYS A 76 -8.59 14.20 -6.15
CA LYS A 76 -7.66 14.99 -7.00
C LYS A 76 -7.36 14.36 -8.35
N ASN A 77 -7.25 13.03 -8.41
CA ASN A 77 -6.82 12.33 -9.63
C ASN A 77 -7.98 11.72 -10.43
N GLY A 78 -9.22 11.92 -9.97
CA GLY A 78 -10.44 11.49 -10.64
C GLY A 78 -10.72 9.99 -10.48
N SER A 79 -11.78 9.66 -9.74
CA SER A 79 -12.39 8.32 -9.81
C SER A 79 -13.52 8.32 -10.83
N THR A 80 -13.39 7.49 -11.86
CA THR A 80 -14.55 6.98 -12.59
C THR A 80 -14.91 5.61 -12.02
N PRO A 81 -16.13 5.10 -12.24
CA PRO A 81 -16.48 3.71 -11.91
C PRO A 81 -15.54 2.67 -12.52
N TRP A 82 -14.78 3.05 -13.55
CA TRP A 82 -13.84 2.19 -14.29
C TRP A 82 -12.41 2.27 -13.76
N ASN A 83 -12.10 3.23 -12.88
CA ASN A 83 -10.79 3.40 -12.25
C ASN A 83 -10.80 2.75 -10.87
N ILE A 84 -10.59 1.44 -10.82
CA ILE A 84 -10.46 0.70 -9.56
C ILE A 84 -9.01 0.80 -9.06
N TRP A 85 -8.83 1.10 -7.79
CA TRP A 85 -7.52 1.10 -7.13
C TRP A 85 -7.47 -0.02 -6.10
N PRO A 86 -6.93 -1.20 -6.46
CA PRO A 86 -6.87 -2.33 -5.55
C PRO A 86 -6.03 -2.01 -4.32
N ILE A 87 -6.62 -2.24 -3.14
CA ILE A 87 -5.91 -2.18 -1.86
C ILE A 87 -5.22 -3.51 -1.57
N GLY A 88 -4.20 -3.49 -0.72
CA GLY A 88 -3.37 -4.63 -0.35
C GLY A 88 -4.01 -5.60 0.63
N LEU A 89 -5.31 -5.88 0.53
CA LEU A 89 -5.91 -6.95 1.33
C LEU A 89 -5.57 -8.32 0.75
N THR A 90 -5.11 -9.25 1.57
CA THR A 90 -4.78 -10.62 1.18
C THR A 90 -5.28 -11.64 2.19
N CYS A 91 -5.45 -12.88 1.76
CA CYS A 91 -5.89 -13.97 2.61
C CYS A 91 -4.69 -14.68 3.25
N ASN A 92 -4.60 -14.66 4.58
CA ASN A 92 -3.60 -15.47 5.27
C ASN A 92 -3.96 -16.96 5.12
N THR A 93 -3.10 -17.73 4.46
CA THR A 93 -3.40 -19.14 4.13
C THR A 93 -3.52 -20.04 5.34
N ASN A 94 -2.90 -19.67 6.47
CA ASN A 94 -2.88 -20.46 7.71
C ASN A 94 -4.11 -20.15 8.58
N THR A 95 -4.37 -18.86 8.83
CA THR A 95 -5.46 -18.44 9.72
C THR A 95 -6.79 -18.26 9.01
N LYS A 96 -6.77 -18.20 7.67
CA LYS A 96 -7.93 -17.86 6.81
C LYS A 96 -8.52 -16.49 7.13
N LYS A 97 -7.75 -15.59 7.74
CA LYS A 97 -8.18 -14.20 8.00
C LYS A 97 -7.60 -13.25 6.97
N TRP A 98 -8.35 -12.19 6.70
CA TRP A 98 -7.84 -11.06 5.93
C TRP A 98 -6.69 -10.39 6.70
N VAL A 99 -5.61 -10.12 5.98
CA VAL A 99 -4.43 -9.39 6.45
C VAL A 99 -4.02 -8.39 5.37
N TRP A 100 -3.26 -7.39 5.73
CA TRP A 100 -2.62 -6.52 4.74
C TRP A 100 -1.48 -7.26 4.03
N SER A 101 -1.06 -6.76 2.87
CA SER A 101 -0.07 -7.43 2.01
C SER A 101 1.34 -7.45 2.60
N ASP A 102 1.60 -6.64 3.63
CA ASP A 102 2.80 -6.70 4.47
C ASP A 102 2.71 -7.76 5.59
N GLY A 103 1.57 -8.44 5.72
CA GLY A 103 1.29 -9.48 6.71
C GLY A 103 0.70 -8.95 8.03
N SER A 104 0.53 -7.65 8.18
CA SER A 104 -0.10 -7.06 9.36
C SER A 104 -1.61 -7.33 9.41
N ALA A 105 -2.18 -7.31 10.62
CA ALA A 105 -3.61 -7.53 10.80
C ALA A 105 -4.42 -6.37 10.20
N VAL A 106 -5.62 -6.65 9.70
CA VAL A 106 -6.60 -5.61 9.35
C VAL A 106 -7.09 -4.98 10.65
N ASP A 107 -6.56 -3.81 10.97
CA ASP A 107 -6.77 -3.07 12.23
C ASP A 107 -7.57 -1.77 12.04
N TYR A 108 -7.64 -1.29 10.80
CA TYR A 108 -8.39 -0.10 10.45
C TYR A 108 -9.20 -0.31 9.18
N TYR A 109 -10.51 -0.18 9.33
CA TYR A 109 -11.41 -0.17 8.21
C TYR A 109 -12.57 0.79 8.50
N LYS A 110 -12.56 1.98 7.88
CA LYS A 110 -13.68 2.92 7.91
C LYS A 110 -14.10 3.24 6.47
N PRO A 111 -15.18 2.64 5.98
CA PRO A 111 -15.69 2.98 4.65
C PRO A 111 -16.30 4.39 4.68
N ALA A 112 -16.35 5.02 3.51
CA ALA A 112 -16.79 6.41 3.33
C ALA A 112 -18.17 6.71 3.94
N ASN A 113 -19.02 5.69 4.15
CA ASN A 113 -20.38 5.83 4.68
C ASN A 113 -20.57 5.23 6.09
N GLY A 114 -19.49 4.82 6.78
CA GLY A 114 -19.56 4.20 8.11
C GLY A 114 -20.13 2.77 8.13
N VAL A 115 -20.39 2.16 6.96
CA VAL A 115 -20.92 0.79 6.82
C VAL A 115 -19.82 -0.24 6.92
N TYR A 116 -19.58 -0.80 8.10
CA TYR A 116 -18.64 -1.90 8.28
C TYR A 116 -18.98 -3.12 7.39
N TYR A 117 -18.01 -3.65 6.63
CA TYR A 117 -18.18 -4.86 5.83
C TYR A 117 -17.87 -6.10 6.68
N THR A 118 -18.92 -6.81 7.07
CA THR A 118 -18.83 -8.02 7.90
C THR A 118 -18.08 -9.17 7.22
N GLU A 119 -17.94 -9.12 5.89
CA GLU A 119 -17.15 -10.05 5.08
C GLU A 119 -15.66 -10.05 5.45
N LEU A 120 -15.17 -8.98 6.06
CA LEU A 120 -13.79 -8.88 6.54
C LEU A 120 -13.54 -9.69 7.83
N ASP A 121 -14.59 -9.98 8.61
CA ASP A 121 -14.48 -10.86 9.78
C ASP A 121 -14.58 -12.35 9.43
N GLN A 122 -15.21 -12.63 8.30
CA GLN A 122 -15.38 -13.98 7.79
C GLN A 122 -14.05 -14.54 7.31
N ASN A 123 -13.98 -15.87 7.23
CA ASN A 123 -12.82 -16.50 6.66
C ASN A 123 -12.76 -16.18 5.17
N CYS A 124 -11.61 -15.65 4.73
CA CYS A 124 -11.32 -15.49 3.32
C CYS A 124 -11.22 -16.86 2.64
N LYS A 125 -11.67 -16.93 1.39
CA LYS A 125 -11.72 -18.15 0.58
C LYS A 125 -10.62 -18.15 -0.47
#